data_AF-A0A076HGT1-F1
#
_entry.id   AF-A0A076HGT1-F1
#
_cell.length_a   1.000
_cell.length_b   1.000
_cell.length_c   1.000
_cell.angle_alpha   90.00
_cell.angle_beta   90.00
_cell.angle_gamma   90.00
#
_symmetry.space_group_name_H-M   'P 1'
#
loop_
_entity.id
_entity.type
_entity.pdbx_description
1 polymer ?
#
loop_
_entity_poly.entity_id
_entity_poly.type
_entity_poly.pdbx_seq_one_letter_code
_entity_poly.pdbx_strand_id
1 'polypeptide(L)'
;MHGDRSLRQRLQATVLEASTPAGRAYNVVIFGAILLSVLALLVEPDPLGHSALRQTNVPWIDLVQDVCLAVFAADFVLHLTLVEKPRRYLFSFTGLIDASAVLFFFVPQVRSELLLWVFKFGRILRVFKLLKFIDEARVLGQALRGSARTIGVFLFFVFLLQVVLGYSIFVIESARPDSQFQTVASGVYWAIVTMTTVGYGDVVPQTELGRLLASVVMLLGFGIIAIPTGILTVSGVRHHHQRGTELACSSCGRQGHRRDARHCDACGASLPSRA
;
A
#
# COMPACT_ATOMS: atom_id res chain seq x y z
N MET A 1 21.75 -9.25 -42.54
CA MET A 1 22.16 -10.25 -41.52
C MET A 1 21.75 -9.76 -40.14
N HIS A 2 20.54 -10.10 -39.68
CA HIS A 2 20.05 -9.78 -38.33
C HIS A 2 20.49 -10.88 -37.37
N GLY A 3 21.68 -10.71 -36.81
CA GLY A 3 22.29 -11.63 -35.85
C GLY A 3 21.47 -11.70 -34.57
N ASP A 4 20.93 -12.89 -34.35
CA ASP A 4 20.43 -13.51 -33.13
C ASP A 4 20.69 -12.71 -31.83
N ARG A 5 19.75 -11.86 -31.42
CA ARG A 5 19.68 -11.45 -30.00
C ARG A 5 19.36 -12.72 -29.23
N SER A 6 20.34 -13.26 -28.50
CA SER A 6 20.18 -14.48 -27.71
C SER A 6 18.86 -14.46 -26.94
N LEU A 7 18.16 -15.59 -26.85
CA LEU A 7 16.90 -15.76 -26.09
C LEU A 7 16.95 -15.07 -24.72
N ARG A 8 18.13 -15.08 -24.08
CA ARG A 8 18.42 -14.39 -22.83
C ARG A 8 18.24 -12.87 -22.90
N GLN A 9 18.75 -12.20 -23.93
CA GLN A 9 18.59 -10.74 -24.12
C GLN A 9 17.14 -10.34 -24.43
N ARG A 10 16.39 -11.18 -25.15
CA ARG A 10 14.95 -10.94 -25.40
C ARG A 10 14.11 -11.12 -24.15
N LEU A 11 14.37 -12.16 -23.36
CA LEU A 11 13.73 -12.38 -22.06
C LEU A 11 14.11 -11.30 -21.05
N GLN A 12 15.37 -10.86 -21.05
CA GLN A 12 15.84 -9.76 -20.19
C GLN A 12 15.13 -8.45 -20.53
N ALA A 13 14.98 -8.09 -21.81
CA ALA A 13 14.20 -6.92 -22.21
C ALA A 13 12.70 -7.04 -21.89
N THR A 14 12.12 -8.24 -21.97
CA THR A 14 10.69 -8.43 -21.69
C THR A 14 10.36 -8.40 -20.20
N VAL A 15 11.24 -8.96 -19.37
CA VAL A 15 11.03 -9.11 -17.92
C VAL A 15 11.57 -7.91 -17.13
N LEU A 16 12.67 -7.28 -17.58
CA LEU A 16 13.24 -6.09 -16.91
C LEU A 16 12.79 -4.74 -17.50
N GLU A 17 12.32 -4.67 -18.75
CA GLU A 17 11.85 -3.40 -19.35
C GLU A 17 10.33 -3.42 -19.57
N ALA A 18 9.59 -2.85 -18.61
CA ALA A 18 8.12 -2.75 -18.62
C ALA A 18 7.52 -1.91 -19.77
N SER A 19 8.34 -1.29 -20.63
CA SER A 19 7.91 -0.43 -21.73
C SER A 19 7.39 -1.21 -22.96
N THR A 20 7.71 -2.50 -23.08
CA THR A 20 7.27 -3.35 -24.19
C THR A 20 5.85 -3.90 -23.98
N PRO A 21 5.06 -4.15 -25.05
CA PRO A 21 3.73 -4.74 -24.92
C PRO A 21 3.76 -6.14 -24.27
N ALA A 22 4.85 -6.89 -24.49
CA ALA A 22 5.08 -8.18 -23.85
C ALA A 22 5.38 -8.05 -22.33
N GLY A 23 6.14 -7.04 -21.92
CA GLY A 23 6.37 -6.74 -20.49
C GLY A 23 5.09 -6.30 -19.76
N ARG A 24 4.22 -5.54 -20.44
CA ARG A 24 2.89 -5.20 -19.89
C ARG A 24 1.99 -6.42 -19.70
N ALA A 25 1.95 -7.32 -20.69
CA ALA A 25 1.19 -8.57 -20.57
C ALA A 25 1.71 -9.44 -19.40
N TYR A 26 3.03 -9.53 -19.24
CA TYR A 26 3.66 -10.22 -18.11
C TYR A 26 3.22 -9.64 -16.76
N ASN A 27 3.32 -8.31 -16.59
CA ASN A 27 2.91 -7.63 -15.36
C ASN A 27 1.42 -7.85 -15.04
N VAL A 28 0.55 -7.81 -16.03
CA VAL A 28 -0.89 -8.08 -15.87
C VAL A 28 -1.15 -9.52 -15.43
N VAL A 29 -0.42 -10.50 -16.00
CA VAL A 29 -0.53 -11.91 -15.60
C VAL A 29 -0.09 -12.11 -14.15
N ILE A 30 1.04 -11.52 -13.73
CA ILE A 30 1.51 -11.62 -12.35
C ILE A 30 0.54 -10.92 -11.39
N PHE A 31 0.06 -9.73 -11.72
CA PHE A 31 -0.91 -9.01 -10.90
C PHE A 31 -2.23 -9.79 -10.77
N GLY A 32 -2.74 -10.31 -11.88
CA GLY A 32 -3.93 -11.17 -11.91
C GLY A 32 -3.76 -12.43 -11.08
N ALA A 33 -2.59 -13.08 -11.14
CA ALA A 33 -2.28 -14.25 -10.32
C ALA A 33 -2.22 -13.90 -8.82
N ILE A 34 -1.70 -12.72 -8.44
CA ILE A 34 -1.74 -12.24 -7.05
C ILE A 34 -3.18 -12.04 -6.61
N LEU A 35 -3.97 -11.28 -7.38
CA LEU A 35 -5.37 -11.02 -7.04
C LEU A 35 -6.17 -12.32 -6.90
N LEU A 36 -6.01 -13.24 -7.86
CA LEU A 36 -6.66 -14.55 -7.83
C LEU A 36 -6.22 -15.38 -6.61
N SER A 37 -4.94 -15.35 -6.24
CA SER A 37 -4.44 -16.05 -5.04
C SER A 37 -5.00 -15.48 -3.74
N VAL A 38 -5.21 -14.15 -3.68
CA VAL A 38 -5.81 -13.48 -2.51
C VAL A 38 -7.31 -13.77 -2.43
N LEU A 39 -8.01 -13.74 -3.56
CA LEU A 39 -9.42 -14.12 -3.62
C LEU A 39 -9.61 -15.59 -3.22
N ALA A 40 -8.75 -16.49 -3.67
CA ALA A 40 -8.78 -17.90 -3.27
C ALA A 40 -8.57 -18.05 -1.75
N LEU A 41 -7.70 -17.24 -1.14
CA LEU A 41 -7.49 -17.22 0.31
C LEU A 41 -8.72 -16.72 1.08
N LEU A 42 -9.46 -15.74 0.54
CA LEU A 42 -10.68 -15.21 1.16
C LEU A 42 -11.85 -16.21 1.12
N VAL A 43 -11.89 -17.06 0.09
CA VAL A 43 -12.94 -18.07 -0.07
C VAL A 43 -12.59 -19.37 0.68
N GLU A 44 -11.35 -19.54 1.13
CA GLU A 44 -10.92 -20.70 1.92
C GLU A 44 -11.66 -20.72 3.27
N PRO A 45 -12.63 -21.64 3.46
CA PRO A 45 -13.62 -21.53 4.53
C PRO A 45 -13.08 -21.84 5.92
N ASP A 46 -11.90 -22.47 6.01
CA ASP A 46 -11.20 -22.68 7.27
C ASP A 46 -9.68 -22.85 7.06
N PRO A 47 -8.89 -21.77 7.07
CA PRO A 47 -7.44 -21.87 6.91
C PRO A 47 -6.79 -22.62 8.08
N LEU A 48 -7.47 -22.72 9.23
CA LEU A 48 -6.93 -23.24 10.50
C LEU A 48 -7.63 -24.51 10.99
N GLY A 49 -8.64 -25.00 10.28
CA GLY A 49 -9.47 -26.13 10.66
C GLY A 49 -8.69 -27.43 10.78
N HIS A 50 -8.49 -27.90 12.01
CA HIS A 50 -7.77 -29.14 12.32
C HIS A 50 -8.63 -30.41 12.15
N SER A 51 -9.77 -30.33 11.46
CA SER A 51 -10.62 -31.51 11.29
C SER A 51 -10.48 -32.11 9.90
N ALA A 52 -9.77 -33.23 9.82
CA ALA A 52 -9.80 -34.18 8.71
C ALA A 52 -11.23 -34.67 8.35
N LEU A 53 -12.27 -34.22 9.07
CA LEU A 53 -13.67 -34.62 8.95
C LEU A 53 -14.56 -33.58 8.25
N ARG A 54 -14.04 -32.40 7.90
CA ARG A 54 -14.75 -31.43 7.04
C ARG A 54 -13.96 -31.16 5.76
N GLN A 55 -13.74 -32.23 5.00
CA GLN A 55 -13.45 -32.14 3.57
C GLN A 55 -14.68 -31.62 2.83
N THR A 56 -15.05 -30.35 3.01
CA THR A 56 -15.55 -29.59 1.87
C THR A 56 -14.33 -29.24 1.04
N ASN A 57 -13.70 -30.27 0.46
CA ASN A 57 -12.67 -30.13 -0.55
C ASN A 57 -13.36 -29.42 -1.70
N VAL A 58 -13.07 -28.15 -1.88
CA VAL A 58 -13.39 -27.42 -3.10
C VAL A 58 -12.14 -27.57 -3.96
N PRO A 59 -12.02 -28.67 -4.74
CA PRO A 59 -10.78 -29.00 -5.45
C PRO A 59 -10.36 -27.91 -6.44
N TRP A 60 -11.30 -27.05 -6.83
CA TRP A 60 -11.02 -25.89 -7.67
C TRP A 60 -10.20 -24.82 -6.94
N ILE A 61 -10.32 -24.67 -5.61
CA ILE A 61 -9.50 -23.72 -4.83
C ILE A 61 -8.06 -24.19 -4.79
N ASP A 62 -7.83 -25.46 -4.47
CA ASP A 62 -6.49 -26.06 -4.44
C ASP A 62 -5.83 -25.96 -5.81
N LEU A 63 -6.56 -26.29 -6.88
CA LEU A 63 -6.08 -26.14 -8.26
C LEU A 63 -5.69 -24.69 -8.58
N VAL A 64 -6.52 -23.71 -8.20
CA VAL A 64 -6.22 -22.29 -8.40
C VAL A 64 -4.98 -21.87 -7.61
N GLN A 65 -4.85 -22.29 -6.35
CA GLN A 65 -3.69 -21.99 -5.52
C GLN A 65 -2.40 -22.59 -6.09
N ASP A 66 -2.45 -23.82 -6.60
CA ASP A 66 -1.32 -24.51 -7.23
C ASP A 66 -0.92 -23.85 -8.55
N VAL A 67 -1.89 -23.45 -9.38
CA VAL A 67 -1.63 -22.71 -10.63
C VAL A 67 -0.99 -21.35 -10.33
N CYS A 68 -1.55 -20.59 -9.37
CA CYS A 68 -0.99 -19.32 -8.94
C CYS A 68 0.44 -19.47 -8.41
N LEU A 69 0.70 -20.52 -7.63
CA LEU A 69 2.05 -20.84 -7.18
C LEU A 69 2.98 -21.15 -8.35
N ALA A 70 2.56 -21.99 -9.30
CA ALA A 70 3.39 -22.32 -10.45
C ALA A 70 3.80 -21.06 -11.21
N VAL A 71 2.88 -20.10 -11.37
CA VAL A 71 3.17 -18.78 -11.95
C VAL A 71 4.19 -18.00 -11.10
N PHE A 72 4.07 -17.99 -9.77
CA PHE A 72 5.03 -17.29 -8.90
C PHE A 72 6.40 -17.94 -8.86
N ALA A 73 6.46 -19.27 -8.87
CA ALA A 73 7.70 -20.03 -8.93
C ALA A 73 8.40 -19.79 -10.27
N ALA A 74 7.65 -19.79 -11.38
CA ALA A 74 8.18 -19.44 -12.70
C ALA A 74 8.74 -18.01 -12.74
N ASP A 75 8.01 -17.02 -12.21
CA ASP A 75 8.49 -15.63 -12.10
C ASP A 75 9.78 -15.54 -11.26
N PHE A 76 9.86 -16.25 -10.14
CA PHE A 76 11.04 -16.27 -9.28
C PHE A 76 12.26 -16.90 -9.97
N VAL A 77 12.09 -18.06 -10.63
CA VAL A 77 13.15 -18.74 -11.38
C VAL A 77 13.61 -17.88 -12.56
N LEU A 78 12.68 -17.24 -13.26
CA LEU A 78 12.99 -16.34 -14.37
C LEU A 78 13.82 -15.14 -13.90
N HIS A 79 13.46 -14.52 -12.76
CA HIS A 79 14.27 -13.46 -12.17
C HIS A 79 15.66 -13.95 -11.73
N LEU A 80 15.75 -15.13 -11.11
CA LEU A 80 17.01 -15.69 -10.65
C LEU A 80 17.99 -16.01 -11.79
N THR A 81 17.47 -16.42 -12.96
CA THR A 81 18.28 -16.76 -14.14
C THR A 81 18.68 -15.54 -14.99
N LEU A 82 17.85 -14.50 -14.99
CA LEU A 82 18.08 -13.26 -15.76
C LEU A 82 18.95 -12.24 -15.02
N VAL A 83 18.95 -12.23 -13.68
CA VAL A 83 19.77 -11.30 -12.89
C VAL A 83 21.23 -11.77 -12.85
N GLU A 84 22.16 -10.86 -13.14
CA GLU A 84 23.60 -11.16 -13.20
C GLU A 84 24.21 -11.60 -11.85
N LYS A 85 23.60 -11.19 -10.72
CA LYS A 85 24.07 -11.48 -9.36
C LYS A 85 22.95 -12.12 -8.52
N PRO A 86 22.63 -13.42 -8.71
CA PRO A 86 21.48 -14.08 -8.08
C PRO A 86 21.54 -14.07 -6.55
N ARG A 87 22.74 -14.23 -5.96
CA ARG A 87 22.92 -14.15 -4.49
C ARG A 87 22.52 -12.79 -3.93
N ARG A 88 22.85 -11.70 -4.63
CA ARG A 88 22.46 -10.34 -4.19
C ARG A 88 20.97 -10.12 -4.32
N TYR A 89 20.33 -10.72 -5.33
CA TYR A 89 18.89 -10.69 -5.51
C TYR A 89 18.16 -11.42 -4.38
N LEU A 90 18.59 -12.63 -4.01
CA LEU A 90 17.97 -13.42 -2.94
C LEU A 90 17.93 -12.68 -1.59
N PHE A 91 18.97 -11.91 -1.28
CA PHE A 91 19.05 -11.08 -0.06
C PHE A 91 18.54 -9.64 -0.24
N SER A 92 17.92 -9.33 -1.38
CA SER A 92 17.25 -8.04 -1.60
C SER A 92 15.80 -8.08 -1.12
N PHE A 93 15.20 -6.92 -0.85
CA PHE A 93 13.81 -6.82 -0.36
C PHE A 93 12.80 -7.50 -1.30
N THR A 94 12.93 -7.29 -2.61
CA THR A 94 12.05 -7.90 -3.62
C THR A 94 12.29 -9.40 -3.78
N GLY A 95 13.56 -9.83 -3.75
CA GLY A 95 13.90 -11.26 -3.82
C GLY A 95 13.48 -12.04 -2.58
N LEU A 96 13.50 -11.42 -1.39
CA LEU A 96 12.99 -12.04 -0.15
C LEU A 96 11.48 -12.25 -0.22
N ILE A 97 10.73 -11.31 -0.80
CA ILE A 97 9.28 -11.45 -1.03
C ILE A 97 9.00 -12.61 -1.99
N ASP A 98 9.67 -12.66 -3.14
CA ASP A 98 9.49 -13.76 -4.10
C ASP A 98 9.90 -15.12 -3.51
N ALA A 99 11.01 -15.16 -2.77
CA ALA A 99 11.47 -16.36 -2.07
C ALA A 99 10.45 -16.80 -1.01
N SER A 100 9.90 -15.88 -0.23
CA SER A 100 8.86 -16.20 0.77
C SER A 100 7.62 -16.79 0.11
N ALA A 101 7.13 -16.19 -0.99
CA ALA A 101 5.94 -16.63 -1.69
C ALA A 101 6.01 -18.08 -2.18
N VAL A 102 7.21 -18.53 -2.56
CA VAL A 102 7.50 -19.90 -3.03
C VAL A 102 7.84 -20.84 -1.85
N LEU A 103 8.62 -20.37 -0.88
CA LEU A 103 9.10 -21.16 0.27
C LEU A 103 7.95 -21.71 1.11
N PHE A 104 6.92 -20.90 1.37
CA PHE A 104 5.78 -21.27 2.21
C PHE A 104 4.89 -22.38 1.62
N PHE A 105 5.14 -22.81 0.37
CA PHE A 105 4.46 -23.96 -0.24
C PHE A 105 5.18 -25.30 -0.04
N PHE A 106 6.51 -25.30 -0.10
CA PHE A 106 7.31 -26.54 -0.08
C PHE A 106 7.47 -27.17 1.32
N VAL A 107 6.87 -26.58 2.35
CA VAL A 107 7.00 -27.07 3.74
C VAL A 107 5.69 -27.68 4.28
N PRO A 108 5.12 -28.73 3.67
CA PRO A 108 4.04 -29.50 4.30
C PRO A 108 4.54 -30.67 5.16
N GLN A 109 5.85 -30.81 5.41
CA GLN A 109 6.43 -31.99 6.10
C GLN A 109 6.91 -31.74 7.55
N VAL A 110 6.32 -30.79 8.26
CA VAL A 110 6.70 -30.54 9.67
C VAL A 110 5.68 -31.17 10.61
N ARG A 111 6.15 -32.07 11.48
CA ARG A 111 5.33 -32.85 12.44
C ARG A 111 4.68 -32.04 13.57
N SER A 112 4.92 -30.72 13.65
CA SER A 112 4.40 -29.87 14.71
C SER A 112 3.28 -28.95 14.22
N GLU A 113 2.16 -28.98 14.93
CA GLU A 113 0.95 -28.17 14.67
C GLU A 113 1.25 -26.66 14.61
N LEU A 114 2.20 -26.20 15.42
CA LEU A 114 2.61 -24.80 15.50
C LEU A 114 3.37 -24.33 14.24
N LEU A 115 4.22 -25.18 13.66
CA LEU A 115 4.90 -24.84 12.41
C LEU A 115 3.94 -24.90 11.22
N LEU A 116 2.99 -25.84 11.20
CA LEU A 116 1.93 -25.87 10.20
C LEU A 116 1.13 -24.55 10.19
N TRP A 117 0.85 -23.98 11.37
CA TRP A 117 0.23 -22.67 11.54
C TRP A 117 1.04 -21.54 10.89
N VAL A 118 2.34 -21.48 11.18
CA VAL A 118 3.24 -20.47 10.63
C VAL A 118 3.33 -20.59 9.11
N PHE A 119 3.39 -21.82 8.57
CA PHE A 119 3.50 -22.02 7.13
C PHE A 119 2.21 -21.70 6.38
N LYS A 120 1.05 -22.09 6.93
CA LYS A 120 -0.26 -21.74 6.37
C LYS A 120 -0.51 -20.24 6.40
N PHE A 121 -0.23 -19.58 7.52
CA PHE A 121 -0.33 -18.13 7.63
C PHE A 121 0.65 -17.43 6.67
N GLY A 122 1.85 -18.00 6.49
CA GLY A 122 2.85 -17.51 5.55
C GLY A 122 2.37 -17.42 4.09
N ARG A 123 1.29 -18.09 3.71
CA ARG A 123 0.64 -17.92 2.39
C ARG A 123 0.15 -16.48 2.17
N ILE A 124 -0.23 -15.75 3.23
CA ILE A 124 -0.64 -14.34 3.13
C ILE A 124 0.51 -13.44 2.66
N LEU A 125 1.76 -13.86 2.86
CA LEU A 125 2.93 -13.08 2.46
C LEU A 125 3.02 -12.91 0.93
N ARG A 126 2.32 -13.75 0.16
CA ARG A 126 2.15 -13.59 -1.30
C ARG A 126 1.50 -12.25 -1.66
N VAL A 127 0.66 -11.68 -0.80
CA VAL A 127 0.08 -10.32 -0.96
C VAL A 127 1.19 -9.28 -1.08
N PHE A 128 2.31 -9.45 -0.36
CA PHE A 128 3.43 -8.51 -0.42
C PHE A 128 4.13 -8.49 -1.80
N LYS A 129 3.85 -9.44 -2.70
CA LYS A 129 4.32 -9.36 -4.09
C LYS A 129 3.74 -8.15 -4.82
N LEU A 130 2.60 -7.60 -4.36
CA LEU A 130 2.08 -6.30 -4.82
C LEU A 130 3.07 -5.16 -4.58
N LEU A 131 3.96 -5.26 -3.58
CA LEU A 131 4.98 -4.25 -3.30
C LEU A 131 6.00 -4.14 -4.47
N LYS A 132 6.14 -5.15 -5.33
CA LYS A 132 6.98 -5.05 -6.55
C LYS A 132 6.45 -4.02 -7.54
N PHE A 133 5.13 -3.81 -7.55
CA PHE A 133 4.46 -2.79 -8.36
C PHE A 133 4.46 -1.40 -7.68
N ILE A 134 4.92 -1.29 -6.43
CA ILE A 134 5.09 0.02 -5.78
C ILE A 134 6.15 0.87 -6.50
N ASP A 135 7.08 0.25 -7.25
CA ASP A 135 8.02 1.00 -8.07
C ASP A 135 7.32 1.88 -9.13
N GLU A 136 6.17 1.46 -9.64
CA GLU A 136 5.28 2.28 -10.48
C GLU A 136 4.51 3.31 -9.63
N ALA A 137 4.13 2.94 -8.40
CA ALA A 137 3.57 3.85 -7.40
C ALA A 137 4.60 4.84 -6.81
N ARG A 138 5.89 4.78 -7.17
CA ARG A 138 6.93 5.70 -6.67
C ARG A 138 6.63 7.15 -6.99
N VAL A 139 5.92 7.43 -8.07
CA VAL A 139 5.48 8.80 -8.39
C VAL A 139 4.53 9.33 -7.31
N LEU A 140 3.60 8.49 -6.83
CA LEU A 140 2.73 8.81 -5.71
C LEU A 140 3.51 8.81 -4.38
N GLY A 141 4.41 7.84 -4.18
CA GLY A 141 5.25 7.73 -3.00
C GLY A 141 6.20 8.91 -2.80
N GLN A 142 6.76 9.47 -3.87
CA GLN A 142 7.60 10.68 -3.82
C GLN A 142 6.78 11.92 -3.45
N ALA A 143 5.58 12.05 -4.00
CA ALA A 143 4.66 13.12 -3.60
C ALA A 143 4.22 12.99 -2.14
N LEU A 144 3.95 11.76 -1.66
CA LEU A 144 3.66 11.48 -0.26
C LEU A 144 4.85 11.80 0.64
N ARG A 145 6.07 11.43 0.25
CA ARG A 145 7.28 11.66 1.06
C ARG A 145 7.57 13.15 1.27
N GLY A 146 7.28 13.98 0.27
CA GLY A 146 7.35 15.44 0.39
C GLY A 146 6.36 16.00 1.41
N SER A 147 5.17 15.40 1.51
CA SER A 147 4.12 15.80 2.46
C SER A 147 4.15 15.02 3.79
N ALA A 148 4.97 13.98 3.91
CA ALA A 148 4.89 13.01 5.00
C ALA A 148 5.15 13.64 6.37
N ARG A 149 6.08 14.60 6.46
CA ARG A 149 6.31 15.35 7.71
C ARG A 149 5.08 16.14 8.11
N THR A 150 4.47 16.88 7.18
CA THR A 150 3.28 17.69 7.44
C THR A 150 2.08 16.83 7.82
N ILE A 151 1.85 15.73 7.08
CA ILE A 151 0.79 14.77 7.37
C ILE A 151 1.03 14.08 8.71
N GLY A 152 2.26 13.66 9.01
CA GLY A 152 2.62 13.01 10.27
C GLY A 152 2.39 13.91 11.48
N VAL A 153 2.78 15.18 11.39
CA VAL A 153 2.50 16.17 12.45
C VAL A 153 0.99 16.37 12.62
N PHE A 154 0.24 16.50 11.53
CA PHE A 154 -1.21 16.62 11.58
C PHE A 154 -1.88 15.40 12.24
N LEU A 155 -1.53 14.17 11.81
CA LEU A 155 -2.07 12.94 12.38
C LEU A 155 -1.70 12.77 13.86
N PHE A 156 -0.52 13.23 14.26
CA PHE A 156 -0.13 13.24 15.68
C PHE A 156 -1.04 14.14 16.50
N PHE A 157 -1.33 15.37 16.05
CA PHE A 157 -2.26 16.26 16.74
C PHE A 157 -3.69 15.73 16.75
N VAL A 158 -4.15 15.11 15.66
CA VAL A 158 -5.45 14.45 15.59
C VAL A 158 -5.55 13.29 16.59
N PHE A 159 -4.49 12.47 16.70
CA PHE A 159 -4.43 11.39 17.67
C PHE A 159 -4.47 11.93 19.11
N LEU A 160 -3.71 12.99 19.43
CA LEU A 160 -3.77 13.64 20.74
C LEU A 160 -5.17 14.17 21.05
N LEU A 161 -5.83 14.79 20.07
CA LEU A 161 -7.21 15.26 20.20
C LEU A 161 -8.18 14.09 20.49
N GLN A 162 -8.02 12.96 19.80
CA GLN A 162 -8.81 11.75 20.07
C GLN A 162 -8.59 11.20 21.48
N VAL A 163 -7.35 11.24 21.99
CA VAL A 163 -7.04 10.85 23.37
C VAL A 163 -7.77 11.76 24.37
N VAL A 164 -7.73 13.08 24.15
CA VAL A 164 -8.42 14.05 25.02
C VAL A 164 -9.94 13.83 24.98
N LEU A 165 -10.54 13.75 23.80
CA LEU A 165 -11.98 13.51 23.62
C LEU A 165 -12.42 12.15 24.20
N GLY A 166 -11.60 11.12 24.02
CA GLY A 166 -11.82 9.79 24.57
C GLY A 166 -11.77 9.76 26.10
N TYR A 167 -10.85 10.52 26.70
CA TYR A 167 -10.82 10.71 28.15
C TYR A 167 -12.05 11.50 28.64
N SER A 168 -12.42 12.58 27.94
CA SER A 168 -13.61 13.37 28.29
C SER A 168 -14.88 12.54 28.29
N ILE A 169 -15.14 11.78 27.22
CA ILE A 169 -16.36 10.95 27.16
C ILE A 169 -16.36 9.85 28.21
N PHE A 170 -15.20 9.27 28.52
CA PHE A 170 -15.05 8.32 29.61
C PHE A 170 -15.46 8.95 30.95
N VAL A 171 -14.97 10.14 31.28
CA VAL A 171 -15.34 10.83 32.54
C VAL A 171 -16.84 11.13 32.59
N ILE A 172 -17.44 11.51 31.45
CA ILE A 172 -18.87 11.85 31.38
C ILE A 172 -19.76 10.61 31.54
N GLU A 173 -19.40 9.50 30.90
CA GLU A 173 -20.24 8.30 30.83
C GLU A 173 -19.92 7.27 31.93
N SER A 174 -18.74 7.32 32.55
CA SER A 174 -18.30 6.35 33.58
C SER A 174 -19.09 6.41 34.88
N ALA A 175 -19.83 7.50 35.11
CA ALA A 175 -20.69 7.62 36.30
C ALA A 175 -21.87 6.63 36.30
N ARG A 176 -22.19 6.00 35.14
CA ARG A 176 -23.29 5.05 35.02
C ARG A 176 -22.79 3.61 35.22
N PRO A 177 -23.50 2.77 36.00
CA PRO A 177 -23.11 1.37 36.20
C PRO A 177 -23.17 0.53 34.90
N ASP A 178 -24.10 0.84 34.00
CA ASP A 178 -24.26 0.15 32.70
C ASP A 178 -23.46 0.81 31.56
N SER A 179 -22.44 1.61 31.89
CA SER A 179 -21.66 2.33 30.87
C SER A 179 -20.85 1.38 30.00
N GLN A 180 -20.84 1.62 28.69
CA GLN A 180 -19.93 0.93 27.78
C GLN A 180 -18.50 1.49 27.86
N PHE A 181 -18.32 2.65 28.49
CA PHE A 181 -17.04 3.32 28.68
C PHE A 181 -16.36 2.82 29.96
N GLN A 182 -15.93 1.56 29.96
CA GLN A 182 -15.32 0.90 31.12
C GLN A 182 -13.85 1.32 31.35
N THR A 183 -13.17 1.77 30.29
CA THR A 183 -11.77 2.21 30.35
C THR A 183 -11.55 3.46 29.50
N VAL A 184 -10.52 4.25 29.80
CA VAL A 184 -10.10 5.36 28.93
C VAL A 184 -9.84 4.86 27.50
N ALA A 185 -9.28 3.66 27.34
CA ALA A 185 -9.05 3.04 26.04
C ALA A 185 -10.35 2.85 25.23
N SER A 186 -11.46 2.44 25.86
CA SER A 186 -12.76 2.37 25.19
C SER A 186 -13.28 3.73 24.73
N GLY A 187 -13.03 4.79 25.50
CA GLY A 187 -13.35 6.16 25.08
C GLY A 187 -12.51 6.63 23.89
N VAL A 188 -11.21 6.33 23.88
CA VAL A 188 -10.32 6.65 22.75
C VAL A 188 -10.71 5.85 21.50
N TYR A 189 -11.04 4.56 21.67
CA TYR A 189 -11.57 3.73 20.58
C TYR A 189 -12.83 4.35 19.96
N TRP A 190 -13.80 4.74 20.80
CA TRP A 190 -15.01 5.42 20.35
C TRP A 190 -14.69 6.74 19.62
N ALA A 191 -13.76 7.55 20.13
CA ALA A 191 -13.36 8.80 19.51
C ALA A 191 -12.73 8.56 18.12
N ILE A 192 -11.88 7.54 17.98
CA ILE A 192 -11.31 7.12 16.69
C ILE A 192 -12.42 6.72 15.73
N VAL A 193 -13.28 5.77 16.10
CA VAL A 193 -14.35 5.21 15.24
C VAL A 193 -15.35 6.28 14.81
N THR A 194 -15.71 7.18 15.72
CA THR A 194 -16.67 8.26 15.46
C THR A 194 -16.04 9.35 14.58
N MET A 195 -14.84 9.82 14.92
CA MET A 195 -14.16 10.89 14.18
C MET A 195 -13.73 10.45 12.78
N THR A 196 -13.39 9.17 12.61
CA THR A 196 -13.08 8.58 11.29
C THR A 196 -14.33 8.22 10.48
N THR A 197 -15.53 8.55 10.99
CA THR A 197 -16.82 8.30 10.34
C THR A 197 -17.14 6.82 10.10
N VAL A 198 -16.44 5.89 10.77
CA VAL A 198 -16.68 4.44 10.67
C VAL A 198 -17.96 4.07 11.40
N GLY A 199 -18.12 4.51 12.65
CA GLY A 199 -19.38 4.42 13.38
C GLY A 199 -19.95 3.00 13.56
N TYR A 200 -19.17 2.05 14.09
CA TYR A 200 -19.64 0.67 14.33
C TYR A 200 -20.88 0.57 15.23
N GLY A 201 -21.05 1.52 16.16
CA GLY A 201 -22.20 1.57 17.07
C GLY A 201 -22.15 0.56 18.23
N ASP A 202 -21.01 -0.09 18.43
CA ASP A 202 -20.73 -1.03 19.52
C ASP A 202 -20.52 -0.34 20.87
N VAL A 203 -19.94 0.87 20.85
CA VAL A 203 -19.82 1.77 22.00
C VAL A 203 -20.47 3.10 21.66
N VAL A 204 -21.43 3.56 22.47
CA VAL A 204 -22.17 4.81 22.23
C VAL A 204 -22.49 5.55 23.54
N PRO A 205 -22.39 6.90 23.56
CA PRO A 205 -22.73 7.67 24.74
C PRO A 205 -24.24 7.74 24.96
N GLN A 206 -24.64 7.57 26.21
CA GLN A 206 -26.05 7.50 26.60
C GLN A 206 -26.53 8.75 27.33
N THR A 207 -25.62 9.53 27.92
CA THR A 207 -25.97 10.78 28.60
C THR A 207 -26.22 11.90 27.60
N GLU A 208 -27.07 12.87 27.97
CA GLU A 208 -27.32 14.05 27.15
C GLU A 208 -26.04 14.85 26.87
N LEU A 209 -25.18 14.98 27.88
CA LEU A 209 -23.89 15.68 27.74
C LEU A 209 -22.93 14.88 26.85
N GLY A 210 -22.92 13.56 26.96
CA GLY A 210 -22.14 12.68 26.09
C GLY A 210 -22.60 12.73 24.63
N ARG A 211 -23.91 12.81 24.39
CA ARG A 211 -24.50 12.98 23.05
C ARG A 211 -24.20 14.35 22.44
N LEU A 212 -24.20 15.41 23.26
CA LEU A 212 -23.77 16.74 22.85
C LEU A 212 -22.30 16.71 22.42
N LEU A 213 -21.43 16.12 23.25
CA LEU A 213 -20.02 15.94 22.92
C LEU A 213 -19.85 15.12 21.64
N ALA A 214 -20.58 14.01 21.49
CA ALA A 214 -20.58 13.17 20.28
C ALA A 214 -20.92 13.97 19.02
N SER A 215 -21.93 14.83 19.09
CA SER A 215 -22.34 15.67 17.96
C SER A 215 -21.20 16.61 17.52
N VAL A 216 -20.49 17.22 18.49
CA VAL A 216 -19.30 18.04 18.19
C VAL A 216 -18.19 17.20 17.56
N VAL A 217 -17.92 16.00 18.10
CA VAL A 217 -16.89 15.09 17.57
C VAL A 217 -17.19 14.67 16.13
N MET A 218 -18.45 14.37 15.81
CA MET A 218 -18.88 14.03 14.45
C MET A 218 -18.64 15.18 13.46
N LEU A 219 -18.93 16.42 13.86
CA LEU A 219 -18.65 17.60 13.03
C LEU A 219 -17.14 17.83 12.82
N LEU A 220 -16.32 17.64 13.86
CA LEU A 220 -14.86 17.74 13.77
C LEU A 220 -14.26 16.67 12.85
N GLY A 221 -14.84 15.47 12.83
CA GLY A 221 -14.41 14.36 11.95
C GLY A 221 -14.39 14.74 10.47
N PHE A 222 -15.44 15.41 9.98
CA PHE A 222 -15.50 15.89 8.60
C PHE A 222 -14.34 16.82 8.23
N GLY A 223 -13.98 17.74 9.12
CA GLY A 223 -12.85 18.66 8.90
C GLY A 223 -11.50 17.94 8.85
N ILE A 224 -11.32 16.92 9.69
CA ILE A 224 -10.06 16.18 9.80
C ILE A 224 -9.77 15.32 8.57
N ILE A 225 -10.79 14.72 7.96
CA ILE A 225 -10.63 13.94 6.72
C ILE A 225 -10.25 14.85 5.52
N ALA A 226 -10.76 16.09 5.50
CA ALA A 226 -10.49 17.03 4.42
C ALA A 226 -9.02 17.52 4.38
N ILE A 227 -8.36 17.65 5.54
CA ILE A 227 -7.04 18.28 5.64
C ILE A 227 -5.92 17.47 4.95
N PRO A 228 -5.71 16.16 5.23
CA PRO A 228 -4.71 15.36 4.52
C PRO A 228 -4.95 15.34 3.02
N THR A 229 -6.21 15.21 2.61
CA THR A 229 -6.61 15.25 1.20
C THR A 229 -6.20 16.57 0.56
N GLY A 230 -6.50 17.71 1.19
CA GLY A 230 -6.10 19.03 0.71
C GLY A 230 -4.58 19.23 0.65
N ILE A 231 -3.84 18.78 1.67
CA ILE A 231 -2.37 18.82 1.68
C ILE A 231 -1.81 18.01 0.50
N LEU A 232 -2.34 16.81 0.26
CA LEU A 232 -1.92 15.96 -0.85
C LEU A 232 -2.25 16.58 -2.20
N THR A 233 -3.43 17.17 -2.37
CA THR A 233 -3.81 17.85 -3.62
C THR A 233 -2.88 19.02 -3.90
N VAL A 234 -2.61 19.89 -2.92
CA VAL A 234 -1.73 21.06 -3.10
C VAL A 234 -0.29 20.63 -3.40
N SER A 235 0.24 19.64 -2.68
CA SER A 235 1.58 19.12 -2.94
C SER A 235 1.68 18.44 -4.30
N GLY A 236 0.66 17.69 -4.71
CA GLY A 236 0.59 17.05 -6.03
C GLY A 236 0.56 18.07 -7.17
N VAL A 237 -0.28 19.11 -7.06
CA VAL A 237 -0.36 20.20 -8.05
C VAL A 237 0.96 20.97 -8.14
N ARG A 238 1.62 21.27 -7.01
CA ARG A 238 2.95 21.92 -7.00
C ARG A 238 4.00 21.07 -7.70
N HIS A 239 4.06 19.77 -7.44
CA HIS A 239 4.99 18.86 -8.11
C HIS A 239 4.75 18.76 -9.63
N HIS A 240 3.48 18.75 -10.06
CA HIS A 240 3.13 18.74 -11.48
C HIS A 240 3.56 20.03 -12.19
N HIS A 241 3.38 21.19 -11.54
CA HIS A 241 3.84 22.47 -12.06
C HIS A 241 5.37 22.57 -12.16
N GLN A 242 6.10 22.11 -11.14
CA GLN A 242 7.57 22.22 -11.10
C GLN A 242 8.30 21.36 -12.14
N ARG A 243 7.74 20.21 -12.55
CA ARG A 243 8.29 19.40 -13.67
C ARG A 243 8.35 20.15 -15.02
N GLY A 244 7.67 21.30 -15.13
CA GLY A 244 7.71 22.16 -16.31
C GLY A 244 8.72 23.28 -16.32
N THR A 245 9.34 23.59 -15.18
CA THR A 245 10.01 24.87 -14.95
C THR A 245 11.53 24.74 -14.80
N GLU A 246 12.10 23.61 -15.23
CA GLU A 246 13.53 23.30 -15.19
C GLU A 246 14.33 23.91 -16.37
N LEU A 247 13.80 24.90 -17.07
CA LEU A 247 14.63 25.70 -17.97
C LEU A 247 15.38 26.74 -17.14
N ALA A 248 16.69 26.56 -17.02
CA ALA A 248 17.59 27.60 -16.55
C ALA A 248 17.92 28.54 -17.73
N CYS A 249 17.80 29.84 -17.52
CA CYS A 249 18.26 30.83 -18.49
C CYS A 249 19.77 30.74 -18.66
N SER A 250 20.24 30.58 -19.90
CA SER A 250 21.68 30.52 -20.23
C SER A 250 22.42 31.84 -20.00
N SER A 251 21.71 32.97 -20.00
CA SER A 251 22.31 34.31 -19.85
C SER A 251 22.43 34.76 -18.40
N CYS A 252 21.39 34.57 -17.58
CA CYS A 252 21.38 35.06 -16.19
C CYS A 252 21.28 33.95 -15.12
N GLY A 253 21.15 32.68 -15.52
CA GLY A 253 21.06 31.54 -14.60
C GLY A 253 19.74 31.41 -13.85
N ARG A 254 18.77 32.31 -14.08
CA ARG A 254 17.46 32.25 -13.42
C ARG A 254 16.69 30.99 -13.83
N GLN A 255 16.04 30.34 -12.88
CA GLN A 255 15.24 29.13 -13.05
C GLN A 255 13.77 29.44 -12.75
N GLY A 256 12.86 28.52 -13.07
CA GLY A 256 11.44 28.66 -12.72
C GLY A 256 10.57 29.32 -13.80
N HIS A 257 11.04 29.37 -15.05
CA HIS A 257 10.26 29.95 -16.16
C HIS A 257 9.00 29.11 -16.46
N ARG A 258 7.91 29.78 -16.86
CA ARG A 258 6.69 29.09 -17.32
C ARG A 258 7.02 28.21 -18.53
N ARG A 259 6.28 27.10 -18.71
CA ARG A 259 6.50 26.14 -19.82
C ARG A 259 6.41 26.78 -21.21
N ASP A 260 5.63 27.84 -21.36
CA ASP A 260 5.37 28.58 -22.60
C ASP A 260 6.23 29.86 -22.73
N ALA A 261 7.13 30.13 -21.79
CA ALA A 261 7.97 31.31 -21.82
C ALA A 261 9.02 31.22 -22.94
N ARG A 262 8.93 32.13 -23.93
CA ARG A 262 9.94 32.29 -24.99
C ARG A 262 11.11 33.17 -24.57
N HIS A 263 10.93 33.99 -23.55
CA HIS A 263 11.92 34.93 -23.04
C HIS A 263 11.99 34.85 -21.51
N CYS A 264 13.18 35.12 -20.96
CA CYS A 264 13.44 35.22 -19.54
C CYS A 264 12.74 36.46 -18.96
N ASP A 265 12.03 36.29 -17.85
CA ASP A 265 11.31 37.34 -17.13
C ASP A 265 12.24 38.33 -16.40
N ALA A 266 13.49 37.96 -16.14
CA ALA A 266 14.46 38.85 -15.48
C ALA A 266 15.40 39.58 -16.45
N CYS A 267 15.94 38.89 -17.46
CA CYS A 267 16.93 39.48 -18.37
C CYS A 267 16.47 39.61 -19.83
N GLY A 268 15.28 39.13 -20.20
CA GLY A 268 14.76 39.21 -21.56
C GLY A 268 15.42 38.26 -22.58
N ALA A 269 16.44 37.48 -22.20
CA ALA A 269 17.10 36.53 -23.09
C ALA A 269 16.13 35.44 -23.58
N SER A 270 16.29 34.99 -24.83
CA SER A 270 15.47 33.90 -25.38
C SER A 270 15.74 32.58 -24.67
N LEU A 271 14.68 31.86 -24.36
CA LEU A 271 14.74 30.52 -23.76
C LEU A 271 14.63 29.46 -24.87
N PRO A 272 15.39 28.35 -24.80
CA PRO A 272 15.29 27.30 -25.80
C PRO A 272 13.90 26.65 -25.76
N SER A 273 13.13 26.77 -26.85
CA SER A 273 11.82 26.14 -26.98
C SER A 273 11.99 24.62 -27.01
N ARG A 274 11.40 23.89 -26.06
CA ARG A 274 11.33 22.43 -26.13
C ARG A 274 10.41 22.05 -27.30
N ALA A 275 10.96 21.37 -28.30
CA ALA A 275 10.18 20.70 -29.36
C ALA A 275 9.36 19.54 -28.78
#